data_AF-A0A6P1M5U6-F1
#
_entry.id   AF-A0A6P1M5U6-F1
#
_cell.length_a   1.000
_cell.length_b   1.000
_cell.length_c   1.000
_cell.angle_alpha   90.00
_cell.angle_beta   90.00
_cell.angle_gamma   90.00
#
_symmetry.space_group_name_H-M   'P 1'
#
loop_
_entity.id
_entity.type
_entity.pdbx_description
1 polymer ?
#
loop_
_entity_poly.entity_id
_entity_poly.type
_entity_poly.pdbx_seq_one_letter_code
_entity_poly.pdbx_strand_id
1 'polypeptide(L)'
;MKKYTWTITGFTLGFVLWFFISCLNIDVFETMAVFLSQYEHHELDELFIPIAIIYIFAMIDVSKQQRNLLVEKERLKIYRKMMKAVEHILNNFLQKMMLFKLTAEKTKGFDPKILFFYDHIIDETTEQIKALGSIQKPDERSIENVISLQTTLQSQQKS
;
A
#
# COMPACT_ATOMS: atom_id res chain seq x y z
N MET A 1 7.56 18.92 -7.44
CA MET A 1 7.03 20.13 -6.76
C MET A 1 5.52 19.98 -6.44
N LYS A 2 5.10 18.90 -5.74
CA LYS A 2 3.68 18.63 -5.40
C LYS A 2 3.37 18.69 -3.89
N LYS A 3 4.32 19.12 -3.05
CA LYS A 3 4.19 19.07 -1.59
C LYS A 3 3.39 20.23 -0.98
N TYR A 4 3.18 21.31 -1.72
CA TYR A 4 2.51 22.52 -1.21
C TYR A 4 1.16 22.81 -1.85
N THR A 5 0.57 21.86 -2.59
CA THR A 5 -0.71 22.11 -3.27
C THR A 5 -1.79 22.49 -2.27
N TRP A 6 -1.91 21.77 -1.15
CA TRP A 6 -2.93 22.06 -0.13
C TRP A 6 -2.72 23.40 0.58
N THR A 7 -1.48 23.77 0.89
CA THR A 7 -1.16 25.07 1.48
C THR A 7 -1.38 26.21 0.50
N ILE A 8 -1.05 26.02 -0.79
CA ILE A 8 -1.27 27.02 -1.83
C ILE A 8 -2.76 27.19 -2.12
N THR A 9 -3.53 26.09 -2.21
CA THR A 9 -4.98 26.11 -2.38
C THR A 9 -5.66 26.76 -1.16
N GLY A 10 -5.22 26.45 0.06
CA GLY A 10 -5.72 27.11 1.27
C GLY A 10 -5.40 28.60 1.29
N PHE A 11 -4.18 28.99 0.89
CA PHE A 11 -3.77 30.38 0.84
C PHE A 11 -4.52 31.17 -0.24
N THR A 12 -4.70 30.60 -1.44
CA THR A 12 -5.49 31.24 -2.51
C THR A 12 -6.96 31.35 -2.12
N LEU A 13 -7.55 30.32 -1.53
CA LEU A 13 -8.93 30.37 -1.06
C LEU A 13 -9.12 31.42 0.05
N GLY A 14 -8.19 31.47 1.02
CA GLY A 14 -8.19 32.45 2.09
C GLY A 14 -8.03 33.89 1.59
N PHE A 15 -7.14 34.10 0.62
CA PHE A 15 -6.93 35.40 -0.01
C PHE A 15 -8.16 35.85 -0.81
N VAL A 16 -8.79 34.95 -1.57
CA VAL A 16 -10.03 35.24 -2.31
C VAL A 16 -11.17 35.57 -1.35
N LEU A 17 -11.35 34.80 -0.27
CA LEU A 17 -12.34 35.10 0.76
C LEU A 17 -12.10 36.46 1.40
N TRP A 18 -10.87 36.75 1.83
CA TRP A 18 -10.52 38.04 2.40
C TRP A 18 -10.77 39.20 1.43
N PHE A 19 -10.42 39.02 0.15
CA PHE A 19 -10.65 40.01 -0.90
C PHE A 19 -12.15 40.26 -1.14
N PHE A 20 -12.97 39.20 -1.16
CA PHE A 20 -14.43 39.32 -1.30
C PHE A 20 -15.07 40.02 -0.10
N ILE A 21 -14.64 39.69 1.12
CA ILE A 21 -15.09 40.33 2.37
C ILE A 21 -14.79 41.83 2.33
N SER A 22 -13.55 42.18 1.97
CA SER A 22 -13.10 43.57 1.88
C SER A 22 -13.79 44.35 0.75
N CYS A 23 -14.03 43.72 -0.41
CA CYS A 23 -14.68 44.36 -1.55
C CYS A 23 -16.18 44.59 -1.35
N LEU A 24 -16.86 43.65 -0.68
CA LEU A 24 -18.30 43.75 -0.41
C LEU A 24 -18.62 44.55 0.87
N ASN A 25 -17.61 44.91 1.66
CA ASN A 25 -17.76 45.55 2.98
C ASN A 25 -18.77 44.81 3.88
N ILE A 26 -18.85 43.48 3.68
CA ILE A 26 -19.69 42.59 4.46
C ILE A 26 -18.82 42.13 5.62
N ASP A 27 -19.15 42.59 6.82
CA ASP A 27 -18.53 42.06 8.02
C ASP A 27 -19.12 40.66 8.26
N VAL A 28 -18.49 39.64 7.66
CA VAL A 28 -19.00 38.25 7.68
C VAL A 28 -19.13 37.75 9.12
N PHE A 29 -18.27 38.23 10.01
CA PHE A 29 -18.35 37.89 11.42
C PHE A 29 -19.60 38.51 12.08
N GLU A 30 -19.87 39.79 11.84
CA GLU A 30 -21.07 40.47 12.36
C GLU A 30 -22.36 39.91 11.73
N THR A 31 -22.34 39.66 10.42
CA THR A 31 -23.49 39.08 9.70
C THR A 31 -23.76 37.65 10.15
N MET A 32 -22.71 36.84 10.38
CA MET A 32 -22.86 35.48 10.90
C MET A 32 -23.28 35.51 12.38
N ALA A 33 -22.82 36.47 13.18
CA ALA A 33 -23.26 36.66 14.56
C ALA A 33 -24.72 37.10 14.65
N VAL A 34 -25.17 38.03 13.78
CA VAL A 34 -26.58 38.45 13.67
C VAL A 34 -27.45 37.32 13.13
N PHE A 35 -26.95 36.53 12.18
CA PHE A 35 -27.64 35.35 11.69
C PHE A 35 -27.77 34.26 12.78
N LEU A 36 -26.71 34.01 13.56
CA LEU A 36 -26.79 33.12 14.74
C LEU A 36 -27.76 33.68 15.80
N SER A 37 -27.72 34.98 16.05
CA SER A 37 -28.64 35.67 16.98
C SER A 37 -30.10 35.60 16.51
N GLN A 38 -30.36 35.62 15.20
CA GLN A 38 -31.72 35.35 14.68
C GLN A 38 -32.20 33.92 14.94
N TYR A 39 -31.28 32.96 15.13
CA TYR A 39 -31.57 31.57 15.50
C TYR A 39 -31.48 31.29 17.02
N GLU A 40 -31.11 32.29 17.82
CA GLU A 40 -31.06 32.26 19.30
C GLU A 40 -32.44 31.95 19.90
N HIS A 41 -33.53 32.28 19.20
CA HIS A 41 -34.89 31.95 19.62
C HIS A 41 -35.22 30.44 19.56
N HIS A 42 -34.34 29.63 18.96
CA HIS A 42 -34.52 28.18 18.79
C HIS A 42 -33.45 27.32 19.49
N GLU A 43 -32.53 27.90 20.29
CA GLU A 43 -31.42 27.19 20.97
C GLU A 43 -30.52 26.37 20.00
N LEU A 44 -30.55 26.67 18.70
CA LEU A 44 -29.82 25.89 17.68
C LEU A 44 -28.33 26.25 17.60
N ASP A 45 -27.92 27.37 18.16
CA ASP A 45 -26.54 27.84 18.23
C ASP A 45 -25.65 26.91 19.08
N GLU A 46 -26.20 26.37 20.18
CA GLU A 46 -25.53 25.38 21.04
C GLU A 46 -25.32 24.04 20.32
N LEU A 47 -26.18 23.67 19.37
CA LEU A 47 -26.04 22.47 18.53
C LEU A 47 -25.14 22.68 17.31
N PHE A 48 -25.08 23.90 16.78
CA PHE A 48 -24.33 24.21 15.56
C PHE A 48 -22.81 24.09 15.78
N ILE A 49 -22.30 24.56 16.92
CA ILE A 49 -20.88 24.48 17.28
C ILE A 49 -20.37 23.03 17.33
N PRO A 50 -20.98 22.10 18.10
CA PRO A 50 -20.53 20.70 18.15
C PRO A 50 -20.69 20.00 16.79
N ILE A 51 -21.74 20.29 16.01
CA ILE A 51 -21.90 19.75 14.66
C ILE A 51 -20.77 20.23 13.74
N ALA A 52 -20.42 21.51 13.78
CA ALA A 52 -19.33 22.08 13.00
C ALA A 52 -17.97 21.45 13.37
N ILE A 53 -17.72 21.23 14.67
CA ILE A 53 -16.51 20.55 15.15
C ILE A 53 -16.47 19.11 14.62
N ILE A 54 -17.55 18.33 14.79
CA ILE A 54 -17.64 16.95 14.28
C ILE A 54 -17.40 16.93 12.76
N TYR A 55 -17.98 17.87 12.02
CA TYR A 55 -17.82 17.96 10.58
C TYR A 55 -16.37 18.24 10.16
N ILE A 56 -15.68 19.17 10.83
CA ILE A 56 -14.27 19.48 10.56
C ILE A 56 -13.39 18.26 10.84
N PHE A 57 -13.60 17.60 11.99
CA PHE A 57 -12.85 16.39 12.34
C PHE A 57 -13.10 15.25 11.33
N ALA A 58 -14.35 15.05 10.90
CA ALA A 58 -14.69 14.07 9.88
C ALA A 58 -13.99 14.37 8.53
N MET A 59 -13.96 15.63 8.10
CA MET A 59 -13.24 16.06 6.89
C MET A 59 -11.74 15.78 6.95
N ILE A 60 -11.10 16.04 8.10
CA ILE A 60 -9.69 15.75 8.32
C ILE A 60 -9.43 14.23 8.25
N ASP A 61 -10.27 13.43 8.90
CA ASP A 61 -10.08 11.99 8.96
C ASP A 61 -10.24 11.33 7.58
N VAL A 62 -11.27 11.70 6.82
CA VAL A 62 -11.46 11.25 5.44
C VAL A 62 -10.25 11.61 4.57
N SER A 63 -9.73 12.84 4.70
CA SER A 63 -8.57 13.30 3.94
C SER A 63 -7.31 12.49 4.27
N LYS A 64 -7.12 12.14 5.55
CA LYS A 64 -6.00 11.30 6.00
C LYS A 64 -6.14 9.87 5.48
N GLN A 65 -7.34 9.30 5.53
CA GLN A 65 -7.61 7.95 5.05
C GLN A 65 -7.34 7.83 3.55
N GLN A 66 -7.77 8.81 2.73
CA GLN A 66 -7.49 8.83 1.31
C GLN A 66 -5.99 8.84 1.01
N ARG A 67 -5.21 9.62 1.76
CA ARG A 67 -3.73 9.64 1.63
C ARG A 67 -3.12 8.29 1.95
N ASN A 68 -3.55 7.65 3.04
CA ASN A 68 -3.05 6.33 3.41
C ASN A 68 -3.36 5.28 2.34
N LEU A 69 -4.58 5.29 1.79
CA LEU A 69 -4.98 4.38 0.71
C LEU A 69 -4.14 4.58 -0.56
N LEU A 70 -3.77 5.81 -0.90
CA LEU A 70 -2.88 6.08 -2.03
C LEU A 70 -1.48 5.52 -1.79
N VAL A 71 -0.92 5.74 -0.60
CA VAL A 71 0.40 5.20 -0.21
C VAL A 71 0.39 3.68 -0.24
N GLU A 72 -0.64 3.03 0.30
CA GLU A 72 -0.78 1.57 0.26
C GLU A 72 -0.87 1.04 -1.17
N LYS A 73 -1.65 1.69 -2.04
CA LYS A 73 -1.74 1.32 -3.46
C LYS A 73 -0.40 1.44 -4.18
N GLU A 74 0.36 2.50 -3.89
CA GLU A 74 1.71 2.67 -4.45
C GLU A 74 2.67 1.59 -3.95
N ARG A 75 2.65 1.27 -2.65
CA ARG A 75 3.44 0.17 -2.07
C ARG A 75 3.10 -1.17 -2.73
N LEU A 76 1.82 -1.49 -2.87
CA LEU A 76 1.35 -2.71 -3.56
C LEU A 76 1.81 -2.75 -5.02
N LYS A 77 1.76 -1.62 -5.72
CA LYS A 77 2.22 -1.52 -7.12
C LYS A 77 3.72 -1.78 -7.24
N ILE A 78 4.53 -1.24 -6.34
CA ILE A 78 5.98 -1.47 -6.30
C ILE A 78 6.26 -2.95 -5.99
N TYR A 79 5.60 -3.52 -4.99
CA TYR A 79 5.74 -4.93 -4.63
C TYR A 79 5.44 -5.86 -5.81
N ARG A 80 4.30 -5.66 -6.50
CA ARG A 80 3.95 -6.46 -7.68
C ARG A 80 4.98 -6.36 -8.80
N LYS A 81 5.55 -5.16 -9.03
CA LYS A 81 6.62 -4.98 -10.02
C LYS A 81 7.91 -5.70 -9.61
N MET A 82 8.26 -5.63 -8.33
CA MET A 82 9.41 -6.34 -7.76
C MET A 82 9.24 -7.85 -7.90
N MET A 83 8.06 -8.38 -7.58
CA MET A 83 7.77 -9.80 -7.72
C MET A 83 7.89 -10.28 -9.16
N LYS A 84 7.32 -9.51 -10.11
CA LYS A 84 7.48 -9.81 -11.54
C LYS A 84 8.94 -9.79 -11.98
N ALA A 85 9.76 -8.90 -11.41
CA ALA A 85 11.19 -8.88 -11.67
C ALA A 85 11.89 -10.11 -11.08
N VAL A 86 11.52 -10.53 -9.87
CA VAL A 86 12.02 -11.77 -9.24
C VAL A 86 11.66 -12.98 -10.09
N GLU A 87 10.42 -13.11 -10.55
CA GLU A 87 9.99 -14.19 -11.46
C GLU A 87 10.83 -14.22 -12.74
N HIS A 88 11.11 -13.06 -13.33
CA HIS A 88 11.96 -12.97 -14.52
C HIS A 88 13.42 -13.38 -14.25
N ILE A 89 14.00 -12.92 -13.13
CA ILE A 89 15.35 -13.30 -12.71
C ILE A 89 15.44 -14.80 -12.44
N LEU A 90 14.44 -15.34 -11.73
CA LEU A 90 14.34 -16.76 -11.43
C LEU A 90 14.24 -17.57 -12.72
N ASN A 91 13.38 -17.19 -13.66
CA ASN A 91 13.23 -17.90 -14.92
C ASN A 91 14.55 -17.93 -15.72
N ASN A 92 15.29 -16.83 -15.76
CA ASN A 92 16.61 -16.80 -16.39
C ASN A 92 17.64 -17.68 -15.65
N PHE A 93 17.56 -17.72 -14.32
CA PHE A 93 18.38 -18.62 -13.52
C PHE A 93 18.07 -20.08 -13.85
N LEU A 94 16.79 -20.47 -13.90
CA LEU A 94 16.35 -21.82 -14.27
C LEU A 94 16.85 -22.25 -15.64
N GLN A 95 16.83 -21.36 -16.64
CA GLN A 95 17.39 -21.65 -17.96
C GLN A 95 18.91 -21.94 -17.90
N LYS A 96 19.67 -21.17 -17.12
CA LYS A 96 21.11 -21.42 -16.92
C LYS A 96 21.37 -22.74 -16.19
N MET A 97 20.53 -23.06 -15.23
CA MET A 97 20.55 -24.33 -14.50
C MET A 97 20.29 -25.52 -15.43
N MET A 98 19.31 -25.42 -16.33
CA MET A 98 19.06 -26.45 -17.34
C MET A 98 20.30 -26.74 -18.22
N LEU A 99 21.06 -25.71 -18.61
CA LEU A 99 22.31 -25.88 -19.35
C LEU A 99 23.37 -26.64 -18.52
N PHE A 100 23.46 -26.34 -17.22
CA PHE A 100 24.33 -27.07 -16.31
C PHE A 100 23.94 -28.55 -16.22
N LYS A 101 22.65 -28.84 -16.04
CA LYS A 101 22.09 -30.20 -16.02
C LYS A 101 22.47 -30.98 -17.28
N LEU A 102 22.24 -30.41 -18.46
CA LEU A 102 22.59 -31.03 -19.74
C LEU A 102 24.09 -31.33 -19.87
N THR A 103 24.93 -30.49 -19.26
CA THR A 103 26.39 -30.71 -19.27
C THR A 103 26.79 -31.82 -18.30
N ALA A 104 26.17 -31.87 -17.12
CA ALA A 104 26.38 -32.92 -16.13
C ALA A 104 25.92 -34.29 -16.65
N GLU A 105 24.76 -34.37 -17.31
CA GLU A 105 24.24 -35.61 -17.93
C GLU A 105 25.16 -36.15 -19.04
N LYS A 106 25.83 -35.26 -19.79
CA LYS A 106 26.79 -35.64 -20.82
C LYS A 106 28.18 -35.98 -20.27
N THR A 107 28.43 -35.70 -19.00
CA THR A 107 29.72 -35.96 -18.34
C THR A 107 29.77 -37.41 -17.86
N LYS A 108 30.71 -38.20 -18.41
CA LYS A 108 30.90 -39.59 -17.98
C LYS A 108 31.29 -39.64 -16.49
N GLY A 109 30.60 -40.49 -15.74
CA GLY A 109 30.88 -40.72 -14.31
C GLY A 109 30.21 -39.73 -13.36
N PHE A 110 29.34 -38.84 -13.85
CA PHE A 110 28.54 -37.97 -12.97
C PHE A 110 27.50 -38.78 -12.20
N ASP A 111 27.34 -38.52 -10.90
CA ASP A 111 26.41 -39.25 -10.04
C ASP A 111 24.95 -38.85 -10.34
N PRO A 112 24.10 -39.78 -10.82
CA PRO A 112 22.69 -39.51 -11.12
C PRO A 112 21.87 -39.11 -9.88
N LYS A 113 22.29 -39.48 -8.66
CA LYS A 113 21.59 -39.04 -7.44
C LYS A 113 21.72 -37.54 -7.23
N ILE A 114 22.85 -36.94 -7.59
CA ILE A 114 23.07 -35.50 -7.48
C ILE A 114 22.16 -34.75 -8.46
N LEU A 115 21.97 -35.28 -9.67
CA LEU A 115 21.02 -34.76 -10.65
C LEU A 115 19.56 -34.81 -10.15
N PHE A 116 19.18 -35.87 -9.43
CA PHE A 116 17.84 -35.96 -8.83
C PHE A 116 17.62 -34.90 -7.74
N PHE A 117 18.57 -34.75 -6.81
CA PHE A 117 18.46 -33.72 -5.76
C PHE A 117 18.44 -32.31 -6.36
N TYR A 118 19.21 -32.10 -7.42
CA TYR A 118 19.24 -30.85 -8.15
C TYR A 118 17.87 -30.44 -8.70
N ASP A 119 17.18 -31.35 -9.40
CA ASP A 119 15.85 -31.10 -9.94
C ASP A 119 14.86 -30.79 -8.80
N HIS A 120 14.89 -31.59 -7.74
CA HIS A 120 14.00 -31.42 -6.59
C HIS A 120 14.15 -30.04 -5.94
N ILE A 121 15.39 -29.58 -5.70
CA ILE A 121 15.65 -28.27 -5.07
C ILE A 121 15.15 -27.14 -5.98
N ILE A 122 15.34 -27.27 -7.29
CA ILE A 122 14.89 -26.27 -8.26
C ILE A 122 13.36 -26.16 -8.27
N ASP A 123 12.66 -27.29 -8.33
CA ASP A 123 11.20 -27.30 -8.38
C ASP A 123 10.62 -26.77 -7.06
N GLU A 124 11.13 -27.23 -5.93
CA GLU A 124 10.71 -26.77 -4.60
C GLU A 124 10.90 -25.26 -4.46
N THR A 125 12.08 -24.74 -4.80
CA THR A 125 12.37 -23.29 -4.71
C THR A 125 11.48 -22.48 -5.66
N THR A 126 11.17 -23.02 -6.84
CA THR A 126 10.32 -22.36 -7.83
C THR A 126 8.87 -22.25 -7.34
N GLU A 127 8.34 -23.31 -6.74
CA GLU A 127 7.01 -23.30 -6.14
C GLU A 127 6.91 -22.30 -5.00
N GLN A 128 7.92 -22.25 -4.13
CA GLN A 128 7.98 -21.31 -3.00
C GLN A 128 7.94 -19.85 -3.46
N ILE A 129 8.73 -19.51 -4.48
CA ILE A 129 8.77 -18.14 -5.02
C ILE A 129 7.42 -17.79 -5.67
N LYS A 130 6.79 -18.72 -6.41
CA LYS A 130 5.45 -18.51 -6.97
C LYS A 130 4.39 -18.31 -5.88
N ALA A 131 4.43 -19.10 -4.81
CA ALA A 131 3.53 -18.96 -3.68
C ALA A 131 3.64 -17.57 -3.05
N LEU A 132 4.88 -17.09 -2.83
CA LEU A 132 5.13 -15.74 -2.31
C LEU A 132 4.58 -14.65 -3.24
N GLY A 133 4.70 -14.81 -4.56
CA GLY A 133 4.20 -13.85 -5.53
C GLY A 133 2.68 -13.81 -5.71
N SER A 134 1.99 -14.88 -5.32
CA SER A 134 0.53 -14.99 -5.39
C SER A 134 -0.20 -14.23 -4.26
N ILE A 135 0.53 -13.75 -3.25
CA ILE A 135 -0.04 -13.04 -2.11
C ILE A 135 -0.61 -11.67 -2.56
N GLN A 136 -1.95 -11.56 -2.57
CA GLN A 136 -2.66 -10.35 -3.02
C GLN A 136 -2.53 -9.16 -2.06
N LYS A 137 -2.37 -9.43 -0.77
CA LYS A 137 -2.12 -8.45 0.29
C LYS A 137 -0.91 -8.91 1.11
N PRO A 138 0.28 -8.33 0.90
CA PRO A 138 1.45 -8.63 1.69
C PRO A 138 1.24 -8.07 3.10
N ASP A 139 0.81 -8.95 3.98
CA ASP A 139 0.78 -8.82 5.43
C ASP A 139 1.92 -9.71 5.97
N GLU A 140 2.58 -9.25 7.03
CA GLU A 140 3.64 -9.97 7.75
C GLU A 140 3.26 -11.43 8.03
N ARG A 141 2.02 -11.69 8.47
CA ARG A 141 1.48 -13.04 8.72
C ARG A 141 1.33 -13.86 7.44
N SER A 142 0.98 -13.21 6.34
CA SER A 142 0.83 -13.89 5.04
C SER A 142 2.19 -14.32 4.47
N ILE A 143 3.24 -13.55 4.75
CA ILE A 143 4.62 -13.88 4.38
C ILE A 143 5.18 -14.97 5.32
N GLU A 144 4.96 -14.85 6.63
CA GLU A 144 5.35 -15.86 7.62
C GLU A 144 4.67 -17.22 7.41
N ASN A 145 3.42 -17.25 6.94
CA ASN A 145 2.71 -18.50 6.64
C ASN A 145 3.33 -19.26 5.47
N VAL A 146 3.82 -18.57 4.44
CA VAL A 146 4.55 -19.21 3.32
C VAL A 146 5.89 -19.77 3.81
N ILE A 147 6.54 -19.10 4.76
CA ILE A 147 7.81 -19.54 5.34
C ILE A 147 7.61 -20.70 6.35
N SER A 148 6.54 -20.71 7.13
CA SER A 148 6.30 -21.69 8.20
C SER A 148 5.69 -23.02 7.72
N LEU A 149 4.93 -23.03 6.62
CA LEU A 149 4.54 -24.26 5.91
C LEU A 149 5.77 -25.10 5.48
N GLN A 150 6.94 -24.47 5.35
CA GLN A 150 8.18 -25.15 4.99
C GLN A 150 8.81 -25.92 6.16
N THR A 151 8.71 -25.41 7.39
CA THR A 151 9.31 -26.07 8.57
C THR A 151 8.60 -27.38 8.93
N THR A 152 7.32 -27.50 8.57
CA THR A 152 6.49 -28.68 8.83
C THR A 152 6.63 -29.78 7.76
N LEU A 153 6.96 -29.43 6.51
CA LEU A 153 7.21 -30.43 5.47
C LEU A 153 8.62 -31.05 5.58
N GLN A 154 9.62 -30.26 5.97
CA GLN A 154 10.98 -30.77 6.21
C GLN A 154 11.10 -31.67 7.45
N SER A 155 10.19 -31.55 8.42
CA SER A 155 10.14 -32.45 9.59
C SER A 155 9.44 -33.78 9.30
N GLN A 156 8.56 -33.84 8.28
CA GLN A 156 7.91 -35.09 7.85
C GLN A 156 8.78 -35.93 6.90
N GLN A 157 9.71 -35.34 6.13
CA GLN A 157 10.67 -36.10 5.31
C GLN A 157 11.88 -36.65 6.11
N LYS A 158 12.02 -36.30 7.39
CA LYS A 158 13.06 -36.82 8.29
C LYS A 158 12.59 -37.93 9.24
N SER A 159 11.33 -38.36 9.16
CA SER A 159 10.76 -39.51 9.88
C SER A 159 10.53 -40.69 8.94
#